data_AF-A0A125W2X4-F1
#
_entry.id   AF-A0A125W2X4-F1
#
_cell.length_a   1.000
_cell.length_b   1.000
_cell.length_c   1.000
_cell.angle_alpha   90.00
_cell.angle_beta   90.00
_cell.angle_gamma   90.00
#
_symmetry.space_group_name_H-M   'P 1'
#
loop_
_entity.id
_entity.type
_entity.pdbx_description
1 polymer ?
#
loop_
_entity_poly.entity_id
_entity_poly.type
_entity_poly.pdbx_seq_one_letter_code
_entity_poly.pdbx_strand_id
1 'polypeptide(L)'
;MMNCNEIEEVIKELLPLLKKYNTGDMSYYIDQLSTVLDILNSNISITEKNQELYKIGKKLFPARGGLTDFNVWVEDGEERISINKPIDDLTDKLWNLIK
;
A
#
# COMPACT_ATOMS: atom_id res chain seq x y z
N MET A 1 16.20 -7.75 6.22
CA MET A 1 16.02 -6.32 6.50
C MET A 1 15.16 -5.78 5.38
N MET A 2 14.07 -5.05 5.69
CA MET A 2 13.19 -4.54 4.64
C MET A 2 13.92 -3.52 3.77
N ASN A 3 13.63 -3.52 2.46
CA ASN A 3 14.19 -2.54 1.54
C ASN A 3 13.39 -1.23 1.63
N CYS A 4 13.77 -0.36 2.58
CA CYS A 4 13.06 0.89 2.86
C CYS A 4 12.89 1.80 1.64
N ASN A 5 13.91 1.90 0.78
CA ASN A 5 13.85 2.76 -0.41
C ASN A 5 12.82 2.24 -1.41
N GLU A 6 12.83 0.94 -1.66
CA GLU A 6 11.89 0.33 -2.62
C GLU A 6 10.45 0.34 -2.08
N ILE A 7 10.25 0.17 -0.77
CA ILE A 7 8.95 0.36 -0.13
C ILE A 7 8.46 1.80 -0.34
N GLU A 8 9.33 2.78 -0.13
CA GLU A 8 8.98 4.19 -0.31
C GLU A 8 8.54 4.50 -1.74
N GLU A 9 9.28 4.01 -2.74
CA GLU A 9 8.96 4.18 -4.16
C GLU A 9 7.61 3.56 -4.51
N VAL A 10 7.39 2.29 -4.13
CA VAL A 10 6.12 1.59 -4.39
C VAL A 10 4.94 2.32 -3.75
N ILE A 11 5.10 2.78 -2.51
CA ILE A 11 4.03 3.51 -1.81
C ILE A 11 3.77 4.87 -2.49
N LYS A 12 4.79 5.59 -2.95
CA LYS A 12 4.63 6.86 -3.67
C LYS A 12 3.89 6.70 -5.00
N GLU A 13 4.02 5.56 -5.67
CA GLU A 13 3.27 5.24 -6.89
C GLU A 13 1.84 4.78 -6.59
N LEU A 14 1.66 3.98 -5.54
CA LEU A 14 0.37 3.40 -5.17
C LEU A 14 -0.60 4.42 -4.56
N LEU A 15 -0.13 5.28 -3.64
CA LEU A 15 -0.96 6.25 -2.91
C LEU A 15 -1.81 7.15 -3.81
N PRO A 16 -1.27 7.77 -4.88
CA PRO A 16 -2.05 8.58 -5.81
C PRO A 16 -3.15 7.80 -6.52
N LEU A 17 -2.90 6.55 -6.91
CA LEU A 17 -3.90 5.69 -7.55
C LEU A 17 -5.04 5.37 -6.59
N LEU A 18 -4.71 4.95 -5.36
CA LEU A 18 -5.72 4.68 -4.33
C LEU A 18 -6.54 5.93 -4.02
N LYS A 19 -5.90 7.09 -3.83
CA LYS A 19 -6.59 8.37 -3.55
C LYS A 19 -7.51 8.80 -4.69
N LYS A 20 -7.11 8.56 -5.94
CA LYS A 20 -7.89 8.92 -7.13
C LYS A 20 -9.19 8.11 -7.23
N TYR A 21 -9.16 6.83 -6.86
CA TYR A 21 -10.28 5.91 -7.07
C TYR A 21 -10.99 5.46 -5.78
N ASN A 22 -10.53 5.91 -4.60
CA ASN A 22 -11.17 5.58 -3.34
C ASN A 22 -12.55 6.21 -3.22
N THR A 23 -13.57 5.38 -3.04
CA THR A 23 -14.96 5.78 -2.80
C THR A 23 -15.32 5.91 -1.31
N GLY A 24 -14.35 5.71 -0.41
CA GLY A 24 -14.48 5.90 1.04
C GLY A 24 -13.97 4.72 1.86
N ASP A 25 -14.15 3.50 1.34
CA ASP A 25 -13.90 2.25 2.08
C ASP A 25 -12.42 1.95 2.33
N MET A 26 -11.52 2.60 1.59
CA MET A 26 -10.08 2.33 1.64
C MET A 26 -9.27 3.43 2.33
N SER A 27 -9.97 4.40 2.92
CA SER A 27 -9.35 5.56 3.60
C SER A 27 -8.42 5.11 4.74
N TYR A 28 -8.80 4.10 5.52
CA TYR A 28 -7.96 3.54 6.57
C TYR A 28 -6.61 3.04 6.04
N TYR A 29 -6.60 2.32 4.91
CA TYR A 29 -5.37 1.78 4.33
C TYR A 29 -4.51 2.88 3.71
N ILE A 30 -5.13 3.90 3.10
CA ILE A 30 -4.44 5.11 2.62
C ILE A 30 -3.71 5.82 3.78
N ASP A 31 -4.35 5.92 4.95
CA ASP A 31 -3.73 6.50 6.15
C ASP A 31 -2.58 5.63 6.67
N GLN A 32 -2.73 4.30 6.65
CA GLN A 32 -1.63 3.39 7.00
C GLN A 32 -0.44 3.53 6.04
N LEU A 33 -0.66 3.64 4.73
CA LEU A 33 0.40 3.87 3.74
C LEU A 33 1.11 5.22 3.95
N SER A 34 0.34 6.26 4.29
CA SER A 34 0.92 7.58 4.63
C SER A 34 1.78 7.49 5.90
N THR A 35 1.30 6.75 6.92
CA THR A 35 2.06 6.47 8.14
C THR A 35 3.39 5.76 7.85
N VAL A 36 3.40 4.82 6.88
CA VAL A 36 4.64 4.16 6.46
C VAL A 36 5.63 5.17 5.90
N LEU A 37 5.21 6.10 5.03
CA LEU A 37 6.08 7.14 4.51
C LEU A 37 6.68 8.01 5.63
N ASP A 38 5.88 8.36 6.65
CA ASP A 38 6.36 9.14 7.79
C ASP A 38 7.42 8.36 8.59
N ILE A 39 7.22 7.06 8.81
CA ILE A 39 8.20 6.19 9.47
C ILE A 39 9.50 6.10 8.68
N LEU A 40 9.41 5.92 7.35
CA LEU A 40 10.57 5.83 6.47
C LEU A 40 11.39 7.12 6.49
N ASN A 41 10.73 8.27 6.58
CA ASN A 41 11.36 9.59 6.65
C ASN A 41 11.78 10.02 8.06
N SER A 42 11.40 9.27 9.11
CA SER A 42 11.76 9.59 10.49
C SER A 42 13.23 9.30 10.82
N ASN A 43 13.70 9.88 11.93
CA ASN A 43 15.06 9.70 12.45
C ASN A 43 15.22 8.48 13.37
N ILE A 44 14.22 7.61 13.49
CA ILE A 44 14.31 6.40 14.31
C ILE A 44 15.28 5.39 13.70
N SER A 45 15.78 4.46 14.51
CA SER A 45 16.75 3.47 14.05
C SER A 45 16.18 2.54 12.99
N ILE A 46 17.04 1.95 12.16
CA ILE A 46 16.60 0.96 11.15
C ILE A 46 15.87 -0.23 11.80
N THR A 47 16.26 -0.62 13.01
CA THR A 47 15.60 -1.69 13.77
C THR A 47 14.17 -1.30 14.14
N GLU A 48 13.96 -0.08 14.65
CA GLU A 48 12.63 0.44 14.98
C GLU A 48 11.76 0.61 13.73
N LYS A 49 12.34 1.12 12.62
CA LYS A 49 11.62 1.19 11.33
C LYS A 49 11.11 -0.19 10.91
N ASN A 50 11.98 -1.22 10.90
CA ASN A 50 11.56 -2.58 10.53
C ASN A 50 10.43 -3.11 11.44
N GLN A 51 10.47 -2.82 12.75
CA GLN A 51 9.42 -3.25 13.67
C GLN A 51 8.08 -2.56 13.39
N GLU A 52 8.08 -1.26 13.15
CA GLU A 52 6.86 -0.50 12.83
C GLU A 52 6.30 -0.89 11.45
N LEU A 53 7.17 -1.04 10.44
CA LEU A 53 6.78 -1.54 9.12
C LEU A 53 6.12 -2.91 9.21
N TYR A 54 6.69 -3.84 9.99
CA TYR A 54 6.10 -5.15 10.21
C TYR A 54 4.71 -5.07 10.88
N LYS A 55 4.52 -4.18 11.87
CA LYS A 55 3.21 -3.97 12.50
C LYS A 55 2.18 -3.41 11.53
N ILE A 56 2.57 -2.45 10.69
CA ILE A 56 1.67 -1.85 9.70
C ILE A 56 1.38 -2.82 8.56
N GLY A 57 2.36 -3.62 8.14
CA GLY A 57 2.17 -4.69 7.16
C GLY A 57 1.02 -5.62 7.52
N LYS A 58 0.93 -6.04 8.79
CA LYS A 58 -0.20 -6.86 9.28
C LYS A 58 -1.56 -6.17 9.20
N LYS A 59 -1.60 -4.83 9.24
CA LYS A 59 -2.84 -4.05 9.12
C LYS A 59 -3.21 -3.84 7.67
N LEU A 60 -2.23 -3.60 6.80
CA LEU A 60 -2.41 -3.45 5.36
C LEU A 60 -2.87 -4.76 4.71
N PHE A 61 -2.35 -5.88 5.22
CA PHE A 61 -2.54 -7.19 4.64
C PHE A 61 -2.93 -8.23 5.71
N PRO A 62 -4.13 -8.09 6.30
CA PRO A 62 -4.67 -9.07 7.21
C PRO A 62 -4.95 -10.40 6.48
N ALA A 63 -5.17 -11.47 7.24
CA ALA A 63 -5.46 -12.80 6.66
C ALA A 63 -6.74 -12.85 5.81
N ARG A 64 -7.63 -11.86 5.94
CA ARG A 64 -8.85 -11.70 5.16
C ARG A 64 -9.04 -10.23 4.84
N GLY A 65 -8.96 -9.93 3.55
CA GLY A 65 -9.12 -8.60 2.99
C GLY A 65 -7.93 -7.68 3.14
N GLY A 66 -8.17 -6.39 3.27
CA GLY A 66 -7.11 -5.39 3.33
C GLY A 66 -6.89 -4.67 2.02
N LEU A 67 -5.65 -4.29 1.77
CA LEU A 67 -5.26 -3.61 0.55
C LEU A 67 -5.45 -4.48 -0.70
N THR A 68 -5.38 -5.81 -0.56
CA THR A 68 -5.64 -6.77 -1.65
C THR A 68 -7.10 -6.81 -2.09
N ASP A 69 -8.03 -6.25 -1.30
CA ASP A 69 -9.44 -6.13 -1.70
C ASP A 69 -9.71 -4.82 -2.45
N PHE A 70 -8.70 -3.96 -2.64
CA PHE A 70 -8.88 -2.74 -3.41
C PHE A 70 -9.26 -3.09 -4.85
N ASN A 71 -10.49 -2.79 -5.23
CA ASN A 71 -10.94 -2.95 -6.60
C ASN A 71 -11.79 -1.76 -7.03
N VAL A 72 -11.39 -1.13 -8.12
CA VAL A 72 -12.15 -0.06 -8.75
C VAL A 72 -13.21 -0.68 -9.64
N TRP A 73 -14.48 -0.37 -9.37
CA TRP A 73 -15.57 -0.74 -10.24
C TRP A 73 -15.93 0.41 -11.19
N VAL A 74 -15.81 0.16 -12.49
CA VAL A 74 -16.37 0.98 -13.58
C VAL A 74 -17.10 0.06 -14.57
N GLU A 75 -18.02 0.63 -15.35
CA GLU A 75 -18.85 -0.13 -16.30
C GLU A 75 -18.04 -0.70 -17.47
N ASP A 76 -17.09 0.07 -17.99
CA ASP A 76 -16.23 -0.36 -19.09
C ASP A 76 -15.21 -1.40 -18.60
N GLY A 77 -15.25 -2.58 -19.20
CA GLY A 77 -14.41 -3.70 -18.78
C GLY A 77 -12.92 -3.47 -19.05
N GLU A 78 -12.57 -2.84 -20.16
CA GLU A 78 -11.17 -2.56 -20.51
C GLU A 78 -10.60 -1.47 -19.61
N GLU A 79 -11.38 -0.41 -19.36
CA GLU A 79 -11.04 0.64 -18.41
C GLU A 79 -10.84 0.06 -17.02
N ARG A 80 -11.76 -0.79 -16.55
CA ARG A 80 -11.64 -1.46 -15.24
C ARG A 80 -10.35 -2.26 -15.12
N ILE A 81 -9.98 -3.02 -16.15
CA ILE A 81 -8.72 -3.79 -16.18
C ILE A 81 -7.52 -2.85 -16.17
N SER A 82 -7.57 -1.77 -16.97
CA SER A 82 -6.47 -0.81 -17.08
C SER A 82 -6.20 -0.05 -15.79
N ILE A 83 -7.24 0.17 -14.97
CA ILE A 83 -7.14 0.83 -13.66
C ILE A 83 -6.62 -0.14 -12.60
N ASN A 84 -7.21 -1.32 -12.49
CA ASN A 84 -6.90 -2.25 -11.41
C ASN A 84 -5.53 -2.91 -11.57
N LYS A 85 -5.10 -3.24 -12.80
CA LYS A 85 -3.81 -3.90 -13.03
C LYS A 85 -2.60 -3.22 -12.36
N PRO A 86 -2.34 -1.91 -12.56
CA PRO A 86 -1.22 -1.26 -11.88
C PRO A 86 -1.38 -1.21 -10.36
N ILE A 87 -2.62 -1.16 -9.85
CA ILE A 87 -2.89 -1.19 -8.41
C ILE A 87 -2.56 -2.57 -7.82
N ASP A 88 -2.99 -3.64 -8.50
CA ASP A 88 -2.71 -5.02 -8.13
C ASP A 88 -1.20 -5.29 -8.15
N ASP A 89 -0.52 -4.93 -9.24
CA ASP A 89 0.93 -5.11 -9.41
C ASP A 89 1.72 -4.41 -8.29
N LEU A 90 1.34 -3.18 -7.93
CA LEU A 90 1.98 -2.41 -6.85
C LEU A 90 1.65 -2.97 -5.46
N THR A 91 0.41 -3.44 -5.25
CA THR A 91 -0.04 -4.03 -3.98
C THR A 91 0.68 -5.35 -3.71
N ASP A 92 0.82 -6.21 -4.73
CA ASP A 92 1.57 -7.47 -4.67
C ASP A 92 3.06 -7.22 -4.43
N LYS A 93 3.63 -6.21 -5.10
CA LYS A 93 5.03 -5.82 -4.86
C LYS A 93 5.21 -5.35 -3.41
N LEU A 94 4.32 -4.50 -2.91
CA LEU A 94 4.38 -3.99 -1.53
C LEU A 94 4.27 -5.12 -0.50
N TRP A 95 3.36 -6.07 -0.71
CA TRP A 95 3.22 -7.24 0.14
C TRP A 95 4.52 -8.04 0.25
N ASN A 96 5.20 -8.29 -0.89
CA ASN A 96 6.46 -9.03 -0.89
C ASN A 96 7.61 -8.29 -0.20
N LEU A 97 7.57 -6.95 -0.16
CA LEU A 97 8.60 -6.12 0.49
C LEU A 97 8.41 -5.99 2.01
N ILE A 98 7.15 -6.03 2.48
CA ILE A 98 6.79 -5.76 3.89
C ILE A 98 6.51 -7.04 4.69
N LYS A 99 6.30 -8.20 4.07
CA LYS A 99 6.02 -9.45 4.81
C LYS A 99 7.16 -9.91 5.73
#